data_AF-A0A3Q0QRS1-F1
#
_entry.id   AF-A0A3Q0QRS1-F1
#
_cell.length_a   1.000
_cell.length_b   1.000
_cell.length_c   1.000
_cell.angle_alpha   90.00
_cell.angle_beta   90.00
_cell.angle_gamma   90.00
#
_symmetry.space_group_name_H-M   'P 1'
#
loop_
_entity.id
_entity.type
_entity.pdbx_description
1 polymer ?
#
loop_
_entity_poly.entity_id
_entity_poly.type
_entity_poly.pdbx_seq_one_letter_code
_entity_poly.pdbx_strand_id
1 'polypeptide(L)'
;SYKMRTVILVGLILHLVITVVKINGDVSNFFKFYFCFYAFGDIISFPRTFAKIKKSYKHFAVYVGPKTNLFGQGDKDLFHRIHGKYCVFGSLKNEAQHQKENYLDGKLNKSSDADIMKNIKVMMEYCGKYKLFRNNCEHLATYVRYGRAYSKQVSNKALTKIEAEDPEFQGILNKLETNSETEAQDWDQDQAAAAG
;
A
#
# COMPACT_ATOMS: atom_id res chain seq x y z
N SER A 1 26.50 27.49 24.36
CA SER A 1 26.93 27.30 22.95
C SER A 1 26.65 25.87 22.47
N TYR A 2 25.37 25.52 22.27
CA TYR A 2 24.94 24.18 21.79
C TYR A 2 24.75 24.16 20.26
N LYS A 3 24.31 25.29 19.69
CA LYS A 3 24.06 25.49 18.25
C LYS A 3 25.26 25.15 17.37
N MET A 4 26.48 25.52 17.76
CA MET A 4 27.69 25.25 16.95
C MET A 4 28.08 23.77 16.94
N ARG A 5 27.88 23.05 18.06
CA ARG A 5 28.19 21.61 18.14
C ARG A 5 27.27 20.78 17.24
N THR A 6 26.00 21.15 17.16
CA THR A 6 25.03 20.50 16.26
C THR A 6 25.37 20.74 14.79
N VAL A 7 25.76 21.96 14.42
CA VAL A 7 26.16 22.27 13.03
C VAL A 7 27.43 21.51 12.64
N ILE A 8 28.41 21.41 13.53
CA ILE A 8 29.63 20.62 13.30
C ILE A 8 29.29 19.13 13.15
N LEU A 9 28.39 18.59 13.99
CA LEU A 9 27.99 17.19 13.91
C LEU A 9 27.27 16.87 12.59
N VAL A 10 26.33 17.72 12.18
CA VAL A 10 25.61 17.58 10.90
C VAL A 10 26.58 17.70 9.73
N GLY A 11 27.53 18.63 9.80
CA GLY A 11 28.59 18.78 8.80
C GLY A 11 29.48 17.54 8.68
N LEU A 12 29.88 16.94 9.81
CA LEU A 12 30.70 15.73 9.84
C LEU A 12 29.95 14.51 9.26
N ILE A 13 28.67 14.35 9.61
CA ILE A 13 27.83 13.27 9.06
C ILE A 13 27.69 13.43 7.55
N LEU A 14 27.42 14.65 7.07
CA LEU A 14 27.31 14.93 5.64
C LEU A 14 28.63 14.66 4.90
N HIS A 15 29.77 15.04 5.49
CA HIS A 15 31.09 14.82 4.90
C HIS A 15 31.45 13.33 4.82
N LEU A 16 31.11 12.55 5.87
CA LEU A 16 31.28 11.09 5.90
C LEU A 16 30.44 10.42 4.81
N VAL A 17 29.18 10.84 4.65
CA VAL A 17 28.29 10.32 3.59
C VAL A 17 28.88 10.60 2.20
N ILE A 18 29.32 11.83 1.93
CA ILE A 18 29.93 12.20 0.64
C ILE A 18 31.20 11.39 0.37
N THR A 19 32.04 11.20 1.39
CA THR A 19 33.32 10.48 1.25
C THR A 19 33.09 8.99 0.94
N VAL A 20 32.15 8.34 1.65
CA VAL A 20 31.76 6.94 1.38
C VAL A 20 31.17 6.77 -0.01
N VAL A 21 30.37 7.74 -0.48
CA VAL A 21 29.79 7.76 -1.83
C VAL A 21 30.87 7.82 -2.92
N LYS A 22 31.93 8.60 -2.70
CA LYS A 22 32.99 8.81 -3.70
C LYS A 22 33.89 7.58 -3.88
N ILE A 23 34.02 6.74 -2.85
CA ILE A 23 34.87 5.54 -2.87
C ILE A 23 34.16 4.35 -3.54
N ASN A 24 32.85 4.21 -3.36
CA ASN A 24 32.12 2.99 -3.77
C ASN A 24 31.40 3.09 -5.12
N GLY A 25 31.51 4.21 -5.84
CA GLY A 25 31.07 4.34 -7.25
C GLY A 25 29.58 4.18 -7.53
N ASP A 26 28.78 3.75 -6.57
CA ASP A 26 27.37 3.43 -6.77
C ASP A 26 26.51 4.07 -5.67
N VAL A 27 26.23 5.34 -5.89
CA VAL A 27 25.30 6.15 -5.08
C VAL A 27 23.91 5.52 -5.04
N SER A 28 23.55 4.73 -6.07
CA SER A 28 22.22 4.16 -6.21
C SER A 28 21.95 3.04 -5.20
N ASN A 29 22.97 2.23 -4.89
CA ASN A 29 22.83 1.09 -4.00
C ASN A 29 22.90 1.48 -2.52
N PHE A 30 23.75 2.46 -2.14
CA PHE A 30 23.80 2.95 -0.75
C PHE A 30 22.54 3.73 -0.36
N PHE A 31 22.02 4.60 -1.24
CA PHE A 31 20.75 5.29 -0.99
C PHE A 31 19.53 4.36 -1.09
N LYS A 32 19.52 3.35 -1.98
CA LYS A 32 18.46 2.32 -1.99
C LYS A 32 18.42 1.52 -0.69
N PHE A 33 19.59 1.25 -0.09
CA PHE A 33 19.68 0.44 1.12
C PHE A 33 19.19 1.17 2.37
N TYR A 34 19.38 2.50 2.43
CA TYR A 34 18.97 3.31 3.59
C TYR A 34 17.67 4.09 3.42
N PHE A 35 17.16 4.26 2.20
CA PHE A 35 16.08 5.21 1.90
C PHE A 35 15.12 4.66 0.83
N CYS A 36 14.61 3.43 1.00
CA CYS A 36 13.40 3.02 0.27
C CYS A 36 12.19 3.77 0.84
N PHE A 37 11.94 4.98 0.33
CA PHE A 37 10.69 5.68 0.59
C PHE A 37 9.61 5.08 -0.29
N TYR A 38 8.74 4.30 0.33
CA TYR A 38 7.47 3.92 -0.26
C TYR A 38 6.54 5.14 -0.20
N ALA A 39 5.88 5.40 -1.32
CA ALA A 39 4.81 6.37 -1.39
C ALA A 39 3.48 5.68 -1.11
N PHE A 40 2.50 6.43 -0.62
CA PHE A 40 1.14 5.93 -0.42
C PHE A 40 0.61 5.28 -1.73
N GLY A 41 0.09 4.07 -1.60
CA GLY A 41 -0.43 3.28 -2.71
C GLY A 41 0.62 2.43 -3.44
N ASP A 42 1.90 2.45 -3.04
CA ASP A 42 2.90 1.57 -3.62
C ASP A 42 2.63 0.10 -3.30
N ILE A 43 2.69 -0.75 -4.32
CA ILE A 43 2.65 -2.20 -4.15
C ILE A 43 4.04 -2.65 -3.71
N ILE A 44 4.09 -3.41 -2.62
CA ILE A 44 5.30 -4.00 -2.07
C ILE A 44 5.16 -5.52 -2.13
N SER A 45 6.20 -6.21 -2.58
CA SER A 45 6.28 -7.66 -2.50
C SER A 45 7.32 -8.13 -1.50
N PHE A 46 7.06 -9.29 -0.92
CA PHE A 46 7.89 -9.95 0.09
C PHE A 46 8.14 -11.39 -0.34
N PRO A 47 9.40 -11.86 -0.38
CA PRO A 47 9.66 -13.27 -0.61
C PRO A 47 9.16 -14.07 0.59
N ARG A 48 8.47 -15.17 0.30
CA ARG A 48 8.01 -16.17 1.27
C ARG A 48 8.41 -17.55 0.81
N THR A 49 8.77 -18.40 1.76
CA THR A 49 9.07 -19.81 1.50
C THR A 49 8.02 -20.65 2.19
N PHE A 50 7.37 -21.54 1.45
CA PHE A 50 6.51 -22.54 2.07
C PHE A 50 7.39 -23.68 2.60
N ALA A 51 7.64 -23.67 3.91
CA ALA A 51 8.62 -24.55 4.57
C ALA A 51 8.42 -26.05 4.27
N LYS A 52 7.17 -26.50 4.05
CA LYS A 52 6.86 -27.91 3.76
C LYS A 52 7.22 -28.37 2.34
N ILE A 53 7.33 -27.47 1.36
CA ILE A 53 7.57 -27.84 -0.05
C ILE A 53 8.72 -27.08 -0.72
N LYS A 54 9.50 -26.29 0.05
CA LYS A 54 10.62 -25.46 -0.44
C LYS A 54 10.31 -24.57 -1.66
N LYS A 55 9.03 -24.28 -1.92
CA LYS A 55 8.61 -23.41 -3.03
C LYS A 55 8.55 -21.97 -2.54
N SER A 56 9.23 -21.09 -3.26
CA SER A 56 9.15 -19.65 -3.03
C SER A 56 7.93 -19.06 -3.73
N TYR A 57 7.29 -18.11 -3.07
CA TYR A 57 6.25 -17.27 -3.65
C TYR A 57 6.41 -15.85 -3.13
N LYS A 58 5.82 -14.88 -3.82
CA LYS A 58 5.76 -13.51 -3.35
C LYS A 58 4.44 -13.27 -2.61
N HIS A 59 4.53 -12.65 -1.44
CA HIS A 59 3.39 -12.02 -0.79
C HIS A 59 3.32 -10.56 -1.24
N PHE A 60 2.13 -9.99 -1.37
CA PHE A 60 1.96 -8.61 -1.81
C PHE A 60 1.16 -7.79 -0.78
N ALA A 61 1.52 -6.52 -0.63
CA ALA A 61 0.85 -5.52 0.19
C ALA A 61 0.81 -4.17 -0.51
N VAL A 62 -0.02 -3.26 -0.02
CA VAL A 62 -0.01 -1.85 -0.40
C VAL A 62 0.54 -1.04 0.77
N TYR A 63 1.49 -0.15 0.50
CA TYR A 63 1.98 0.81 1.47
C TYR A 63 0.93 1.89 1.71
N VAL A 64 0.49 2.02 2.95
CA VAL A 64 -0.49 3.02 3.39
C VAL A 64 0.15 4.10 4.27
N GLY A 65 1.44 3.98 4.59
CA GLY A 65 2.12 4.91 5.49
C GLY A 65 1.64 4.80 6.93
N PRO A 66 2.30 5.52 7.86
CA PRO A 66 2.09 5.34 9.29
C PRO A 66 0.74 5.89 9.82
N LYS A 67 0.00 6.70 9.04
CA LYS A 67 -1.32 7.21 9.47
C LYS A 67 -2.16 7.73 8.29
N THR A 68 -3.20 6.98 7.91
CA THR A 68 -4.18 7.39 6.87
C THR A 68 -5.60 7.53 7.41
N ASN A 69 -5.76 7.66 8.74
CA ASN A 69 -7.05 7.72 9.44
C ASN A 69 -8.01 6.55 9.13
N LEU A 70 -7.48 5.41 8.66
CA LEU A 70 -8.27 4.22 8.41
C LEU A 70 -8.52 3.47 9.72
N PHE A 71 -9.77 3.07 9.95
CA PHE A 71 -10.16 2.32 11.13
C PHE A 71 -9.33 1.02 11.25
N GLY A 72 -8.80 0.73 12.44
CA GLY A 72 -7.99 -0.49 12.68
C GLY A 72 -6.57 -0.47 12.12
N GLN A 73 -6.11 0.62 11.50
CA GLN A 73 -4.73 0.78 11.03
C GLN A 73 -3.74 0.89 12.19
N GLY A 74 -3.95 1.79 13.15
CA GLY A 74 -2.99 2.04 14.23
C GLY A 74 -1.66 2.58 13.70
N ASP A 75 -0.53 2.01 14.15
CA ASP A 75 0.85 2.34 13.73
C ASP A 75 1.33 1.55 12.50
N LYS A 76 0.41 0.86 11.83
CA LYS A 76 0.70 -0.06 10.73
C LYS A 76 0.70 0.67 9.40
N ASP A 77 1.63 0.29 8.54
CA ASP A 77 1.94 0.98 7.28
C ASP A 77 1.74 0.12 6.02
N LEU A 78 1.24 -1.10 6.19
CA LEU A 78 0.87 -2.01 5.10
C LEU A 78 -0.60 -2.39 5.19
N PHE A 79 -1.26 -2.47 4.04
CA PHE A 79 -2.56 -3.13 3.88
C PHE A 79 -2.40 -4.37 2.99
N HIS A 80 -2.81 -5.54 3.47
CA HIS A 80 -2.60 -6.80 2.76
C HIS A 80 -3.58 -7.90 3.16
N ARG A 81 -3.57 -9.00 2.40
CA ARG A 81 -4.37 -10.20 2.66
C ARG A 81 -3.49 -11.35 3.11
N ILE A 82 -3.69 -11.84 4.32
CA ILE A 82 -2.96 -13.01 4.85
C ILE A 82 -3.75 -14.32 4.65
N HIS A 83 -3.06 -15.47 4.67
CA HIS A 83 -3.73 -16.78 4.63
C HIS A 83 -4.61 -16.97 5.88
N GLY A 84 -5.87 -17.39 5.68
CA GLY A 84 -6.78 -17.76 6.77
C GLY A 84 -7.55 -16.61 7.46
N LYS A 85 -7.30 -15.33 7.12
CA LYS A 85 -8.07 -14.17 7.59
C LYS A 85 -8.23 -13.09 6.51
N TYR A 86 -9.16 -12.18 6.78
CA TYR A 86 -9.56 -11.01 6.00
C TYR A 86 -8.39 -10.03 5.73
N CYS A 87 -8.69 -8.97 4.99
CA CYS A 87 -7.76 -7.91 4.64
C CYS A 87 -7.44 -7.16 5.92
N VAL A 88 -6.15 -7.02 6.21
CA VAL A 88 -5.67 -6.48 7.48
C VAL A 88 -4.56 -5.48 7.25
N PHE A 89 -4.32 -4.69 8.28
CA PHE A 89 -3.11 -3.89 8.36
C PHE A 89 -1.96 -4.68 8.99
N GLY A 90 -0.76 -4.46 8.48
CA GLY A 90 0.52 -5.03 8.94
C GLY A 90 1.64 -3.99 8.93
N SER A 91 2.83 -4.37 9.40
CA SER A 91 3.95 -3.44 9.52
C SER A 91 5.14 -3.85 8.67
N LEU A 92 5.68 -2.93 7.89
CA LEU A 92 6.86 -3.10 7.04
C LEU A 92 8.11 -3.44 7.87
N LYS A 93 8.21 -2.94 9.12
CA LYS A 93 9.30 -3.28 10.05
C LYS A 93 9.43 -4.77 10.34
N ASN A 94 8.38 -5.57 10.10
CA ASN A 94 8.38 -7.02 10.29
C ASN A 94 8.84 -7.79 9.04
N GLU A 95 9.21 -7.07 7.98
CA GLU A 95 9.48 -7.62 6.65
C GLU A 95 10.93 -7.35 6.25
N ALA A 96 11.82 -8.29 6.58
CA ALA A 96 13.27 -8.11 6.37
C ALA A 96 13.67 -7.95 4.90
N GLN A 97 12.92 -8.54 3.97
CA GLN A 97 13.16 -8.44 2.53
C GLN A 97 11.88 -7.96 1.85
N HIS A 98 11.99 -6.86 1.11
CA HIS A 98 10.86 -6.26 0.42
C HIS A 98 11.30 -5.47 -0.81
N GLN A 99 10.39 -5.32 -1.77
CA GLN A 99 10.65 -4.54 -2.99
C GLN A 99 9.37 -3.91 -3.53
N LYS A 100 9.48 -2.70 -4.10
CA LYS A 100 8.40 -2.03 -4.83
C LYS A 100 8.08 -2.79 -6.13
N GLU A 101 6.80 -3.08 -6.38
CA GLU A 101 6.31 -3.88 -7.52
C GLU A 101 5.11 -3.23 -8.22
N ASN A 102 5.26 -1.96 -8.60
CA ASN A 102 4.26 -1.26 -9.42
C ASN A 102 4.39 -1.60 -10.92
N TYR A 103 4.49 -2.89 -11.26
CA TYR A 103 4.84 -3.32 -12.63
C TYR A 103 3.74 -3.09 -13.68
N LEU A 104 2.53 -2.68 -13.26
CA LEU A 104 1.43 -2.28 -14.15
C LEU A 104 1.41 -0.77 -14.42
N ASP A 105 2.25 0.03 -13.75
CA ASP A 105 2.42 1.43 -14.09
C ASP A 105 2.82 1.54 -15.58
N GLY A 106 2.22 2.48 -16.30
CA GLY A 106 2.36 2.63 -17.76
C GLY A 106 1.41 1.77 -18.59
N LYS A 107 0.78 0.74 -18.00
CA LYS A 107 -0.37 0.01 -18.59
C LYS A 107 -1.68 0.42 -17.95
N LEU A 108 -1.66 0.65 -16.64
CA LEU A 108 -2.74 1.18 -15.83
C LEU A 108 -2.23 2.41 -15.10
N ASN A 109 -3.09 3.41 -14.95
CA ASN A 109 -2.79 4.57 -14.14
C ASN A 109 -3.02 4.22 -12.67
N LYS A 110 -2.10 4.64 -11.79
CA LYS A 110 -2.34 4.64 -10.34
C LYS A 110 -3.64 5.42 -10.09
N SER A 111 -4.55 4.85 -9.30
CA SER A 111 -5.74 5.54 -8.83
C SER A 111 -5.36 6.75 -7.96
N SER A 112 -6.28 7.70 -7.80
CA SER A 112 -6.06 8.83 -6.89
C SER A 112 -5.89 8.33 -5.45
N ASP A 113 -5.27 9.12 -4.58
CA ASP A 113 -5.10 8.72 -3.18
C ASP A 113 -6.47 8.52 -2.48
N ALA A 114 -7.47 9.32 -2.84
CA ALA A 114 -8.85 9.16 -2.39
C ALA A 114 -9.49 7.84 -2.85
N ASP A 115 -9.29 7.46 -4.12
CA ASP A 115 -9.79 6.20 -4.65
C ASP A 115 -9.07 5.00 -4.02
N ILE A 116 -7.77 5.10 -3.76
CA ILE A 116 -7.01 4.06 -3.05
C ILE A 116 -7.58 3.88 -1.64
N MET A 117 -7.88 4.96 -0.92
CA MET A 117 -8.55 4.89 0.38
C MET A 117 -9.94 4.25 0.27
N LYS A 118 -10.75 4.62 -0.74
CA LYS A 118 -12.07 4.01 -1.01
C LYS A 118 -11.92 2.50 -1.24
N ASN A 119 -10.97 2.09 -2.08
CA ASN A 119 -10.69 0.69 -2.37
C ASN A 119 -10.26 -0.10 -1.12
N ILE A 120 -9.48 0.51 -0.23
CA ILE A 120 -9.12 -0.12 1.05
C ILE A 120 -10.35 -0.34 1.92
N LYS A 121 -11.20 0.68 2.08
CA LYS A 121 -12.46 0.57 2.85
C LYS A 121 -13.35 -0.55 2.31
N VAL A 122 -13.57 -0.59 0.99
CA VAL A 122 -14.31 -1.68 0.32
C VAL A 122 -13.71 -3.04 0.67
N MET A 123 -12.39 -3.20 0.57
CA MET A 123 -11.74 -4.48 0.81
C MET A 123 -11.65 -4.86 2.29
N MET A 124 -11.72 -3.91 3.22
CA MET A 124 -11.85 -4.22 4.65
C MET A 124 -13.19 -4.89 4.95
N GLU A 125 -14.25 -4.49 4.27
CA GLU A 125 -15.59 -5.05 4.43
C GLU A 125 -15.75 -6.35 3.61
N TYR A 126 -15.23 -6.39 2.38
CA TYR A 126 -15.49 -7.45 1.40
C TYR A 126 -14.25 -8.21 0.95
N CYS A 127 -13.28 -8.36 1.84
CA CYS A 127 -12.07 -9.10 1.48
C CYS A 127 -12.38 -10.50 0.94
N GLY A 128 -13.44 -11.16 1.42
CA GLY A 128 -13.78 -12.52 1.00
C GLY A 128 -12.70 -13.56 1.37
N LYS A 129 -12.97 -14.84 1.09
CA LYS A 129 -12.04 -15.93 1.41
C LYS A 129 -10.83 -15.93 0.46
N TYR A 130 -9.65 -16.15 1.02
CA TYR A 130 -8.41 -16.32 0.24
C TYR A 130 -8.55 -17.50 -0.72
N LYS A 131 -8.29 -17.25 -2.01
CA LYS A 131 -8.20 -18.28 -3.06
C LYS A 131 -6.92 -18.05 -3.84
N LEU A 132 -6.00 -19.02 -3.80
CA LEU A 132 -4.66 -18.91 -4.41
C LEU A 132 -4.69 -18.39 -5.85
N PHE A 133 -5.66 -18.85 -6.65
CA PHE A 133 -5.75 -18.56 -8.08
C PHE A 133 -6.71 -17.43 -8.47
N ARG A 134 -7.56 -16.94 -7.57
CA ARG A 134 -8.64 -15.99 -7.93
C ARG A 134 -8.79 -14.81 -6.98
N ASN A 135 -8.38 -14.96 -5.73
CA ASN A 135 -8.52 -13.93 -4.70
C ASN A 135 -7.34 -14.01 -3.72
N ASN A 136 -6.16 -13.66 -4.21
CA ASN A 136 -4.90 -13.75 -3.47
C ASN A 136 -4.39 -12.34 -3.07
N CYS A 137 -3.18 -12.26 -2.52
CA CYS A 137 -2.59 -10.99 -2.06
C CYS A 137 -2.27 -10.03 -3.22
N GLU A 138 -1.88 -10.53 -4.39
CA GLU A 138 -1.56 -9.72 -5.55
C GLU A 138 -2.82 -9.10 -6.19
N HIS A 139 -3.91 -9.87 -6.26
CA HIS A 139 -5.22 -9.37 -6.69
C HIS A 139 -5.70 -8.22 -5.79
N LEU A 140 -5.56 -8.36 -4.47
CA LEU A 140 -5.87 -7.27 -3.54
C LEU A 140 -5.01 -6.04 -3.83
N ALA A 141 -3.70 -6.20 -3.92
CA ALA A 141 -2.77 -5.08 -4.03
C ALA A 141 -2.97 -4.28 -5.33
N THR A 142 -3.22 -4.99 -6.43
CA THR A 142 -3.53 -4.38 -7.73
C THR A 142 -4.91 -3.73 -7.75
N TYR A 143 -5.93 -4.35 -7.14
CA TYR A 143 -7.25 -3.73 -7.00
C TYR A 143 -7.16 -2.42 -6.22
N VAL A 144 -6.49 -2.42 -5.07
CA VAL A 144 -6.34 -1.22 -4.25
C VAL A 144 -5.63 -0.09 -5.01
N ARG A 145 -4.53 -0.39 -5.73
CA ARG A 145 -3.75 0.62 -6.45
C ARG A 145 -4.39 1.13 -7.75
N TYR A 146 -5.07 0.26 -8.50
CA TYR A 146 -5.51 0.55 -9.88
C TYR A 146 -7.03 0.47 -10.08
N GLY A 147 -7.80 0.11 -9.05
CA GLY A 147 -9.22 -0.25 -9.16
C GLY A 147 -9.47 -1.53 -9.95
N ARG A 148 -8.41 -2.29 -10.29
CA ARG A 148 -8.48 -3.52 -11.10
C ARG A 148 -7.53 -4.56 -10.54
N ALA A 149 -8.05 -5.74 -10.29
CA ALA A 149 -7.24 -6.83 -9.79
C ALA A 149 -6.48 -7.54 -10.90
N TYR A 150 -5.31 -8.03 -10.56
CA TYR A 150 -4.47 -8.80 -11.42
C TYR A 150 -3.49 -9.60 -10.58
N SER A 151 -3.12 -10.79 -11.06
CA SER A 151 -2.06 -11.57 -10.43
C SER A 151 -1.14 -12.18 -11.47
N LYS A 152 0.10 -11.66 -11.54
CA LYS A 152 1.16 -12.25 -12.34
C LYS A 152 1.55 -13.64 -11.84
N GLN A 153 1.39 -13.90 -10.54
CA GLN A 153 1.70 -15.21 -9.94
C GLN A 153 0.81 -16.34 -10.47
N VAL A 154 -0.37 -16.02 -11.01
CA VAL A 154 -1.36 -16.98 -11.51
C VAL A 154 -1.55 -16.88 -13.02
N SER A 155 -1.05 -15.81 -13.66
CA SER A 155 -1.35 -15.53 -15.05
C SER A 155 -0.59 -16.43 -16.03
N ASN A 156 -1.33 -17.36 -16.64
CA ASN A 156 -1.25 -17.68 -18.07
C ASN A 156 -2.43 -17.03 -18.87
N LYS A 157 -3.29 -16.20 -18.25
CA LYS A 157 -4.40 -15.47 -18.92
C LYS A 157 -4.69 -14.11 -18.25
N ALA A 158 -5.35 -13.24 -19.03
CA ALA A 158 -5.45 -11.77 -19.00
C ALA A 158 -5.92 -11.09 -17.69
N LEU A 159 -5.71 -9.76 -17.65
CA LEU A 159 -6.28 -8.80 -16.69
C LEU A 159 -7.78 -9.03 -16.49
N THR A 160 -8.15 -9.78 -15.44
CA THR A 160 -9.53 -9.88 -15.00
C THR A 160 -9.84 -8.64 -14.19
N LYS A 161 -10.76 -7.76 -14.62
CA LYS A 161 -11.40 -6.85 -13.64
C LYS A 161 -11.85 -7.77 -12.48
N ILE A 162 -11.44 -7.49 -11.23
CA ILE A 162 -12.26 -7.99 -10.12
C ILE A 162 -13.65 -7.48 -10.45
N GLU A 163 -14.60 -8.40 -10.38
CA GLU A 163 -15.95 -8.33 -10.91
C GLU A 163 -16.64 -7.02 -10.48
N ALA A 164 -16.36 -5.94 -11.22
CA ALA A 164 -17.20 -4.74 -11.26
C ALA A 164 -18.55 -5.04 -11.94
N GLU A 165 -18.83 -6.31 -12.23
CA GLU A 165 -20.12 -6.82 -12.70
C GLU A 165 -20.71 -7.82 -11.70
N ASP A 166 -20.05 -8.06 -10.55
CA ASP A 166 -20.71 -8.75 -9.43
C ASP A 166 -21.77 -7.78 -8.87
N PRO A 167 -23.06 -8.11 -8.96
CA PRO A 167 -24.14 -7.24 -8.49
C PRO A 167 -24.02 -6.91 -7.00
N GLU A 168 -23.43 -7.81 -6.21
CA GLU A 168 -23.16 -7.58 -4.79
C GLU A 168 -22.14 -6.44 -4.63
N PHE A 169 -21.03 -6.52 -5.38
CA PHE A 169 -19.95 -5.52 -5.38
C PHE A 169 -20.42 -4.14 -5.88
N GLN A 170 -21.21 -4.09 -6.95
CA GLN A 170 -21.78 -2.83 -7.46
C GLN A 170 -22.80 -2.21 -6.52
N GLY A 171 -23.65 -3.01 -5.88
CA GLY A 171 -24.58 -2.52 -4.85
C GLY A 171 -23.87 -1.87 -3.66
N ILE A 172 -22.65 -2.31 -3.35
CA ILE A 172 -21.81 -1.77 -2.26
C ILE A 172 -21.12 -0.48 -2.68
N LEU A 173 -20.57 -0.41 -3.89
CA LEU A 173 -19.98 0.83 -4.42
C LEU A 173 -20.99 1.97 -4.37
N ASN A 174 -22.23 1.69 -4.79
CA ASN A 174 -23.33 2.64 -4.73
C ASN A 174 -23.68 3.04 -3.28
N LYS A 175 -23.68 2.11 -2.32
CA LYS A 175 -23.93 2.43 -0.89
C LYS A 175 -22.83 3.28 -0.25
N LEU A 176 -21.57 3.02 -0.59
CA LEU A 176 -20.44 3.80 -0.09
C LEU A 176 -20.41 5.20 -0.68
N GLU A 177 -20.84 5.37 -1.93
CA GLU A 177 -21.03 6.67 -2.56
C GLU A 177 -22.15 7.47 -1.85
N THR A 178 -23.32 6.86 -1.63
CA THR A 178 -24.42 7.52 -0.92
C THR A 178 -24.08 7.91 0.52
N ASN A 179 -23.27 7.11 1.23
CA ASN A 179 -22.86 7.42 2.59
C ASN A 179 -21.79 8.53 2.65
N SER A 180 -20.95 8.65 1.62
CA SER A 180 -19.97 9.74 1.53
C SER A 180 -20.61 11.08 1.21
N GLU A 181 -21.72 11.08 0.45
CA GLU A 181 -22.50 12.28 0.15
C GLU A 181 -23.26 12.78 1.38
N THR A 182 -23.83 11.87 2.18
CA THR A 182 -24.49 12.26 3.44
C THR A 182 -23.49 12.74 4.50
N GLU A 183 -22.32 12.12 4.64
CA GLU A 183 -21.27 12.61 5.54
C GLU A 183 -20.72 13.98 5.10
N ALA A 184 -20.63 14.27 3.80
CA ALA A 184 -20.23 15.57 3.30
C ALA A 184 -21.32 16.65 3.54
N GLN A 185 -22.60 16.30 3.37
CA GLN A 185 -23.72 17.21 3.65
C GLN A 185 -23.87 17.53 5.15
N ASP A 186 -23.60 16.55 6.03
CA ASP A 186 -23.63 16.74 7.48
C ASP A 186 -22.52 17.71 7.94
N TRP A 187 -21.32 17.58 7.34
CA TRP A 187 -20.20 18.49 7.62
C TRP A 187 -20.48 19.94 7.16
N ASP A 188 -21.11 20.11 6.01
CA ASP A 188 -21.51 21.44 5.52
C ASP A 188 -22.61 22.09 6.37
N GLN A 189 -23.54 21.29 6.93
CA GLN A 189 -24.57 21.77 7.85
C GLN A 189 -24.01 22.19 9.21
N ASP A 190 -23.05 21.43 9.75
CA ASP A 190 -22.38 21.77 11.01
C ASP A 190 -21.51 23.04 10.87
N GLN A 191 -20.87 23.25 9.71
CA GLN A 191 -20.13 24.50 9.45
C GLN A 191 -21.06 25.70 9.28
N ALA A 192 -22.23 25.53 8.67
CA ALA A 192 -23.23 26.58 8.56
C ALA A 192 -23.84 26.97 9.93
N ALA A 193 -24.03 25.99 10.82
CA ALA A 193 -24.53 26.21 12.18
C ALA A 193 -23.50 26.88 13.11
N ALA A 194 -22.20 26.70 12.85
CA ALA A 194 -21.13 27.34 13.62
C ALA A 194 -20.78 28.77 13.17
N ALA A 195 -21.35 29.23 12.04
CA ALA A 195 -21.09 30.54 11.44
C ALA A 195 -22.23 31.58 11.64
N GLY A 196 -23.30 31.21 12.35
CA GLY A 196 -24.43 32.08 12.73
C GLY A 196 -24.52 32.27 14.23
#